data_AF-A0A924CEJ8-F1
#
_entry.id   AF-A0A924CEJ8-F1
#
_cell.length_a   1.000
_cell.length_b   1.000
_cell.length_c   1.000
_cell.angle_alpha   90.00
_cell.angle_beta   90.00
_cell.angle_gamma   90.00
#
_symmetry.space_group_name_H-M   'P 1'
#
loop_
_entity.id
_entity.type
_entity.pdbx_description
1 polymer ?
#
loop_
_entity_poly.entity_id
_entity_poly.type
_entity_poly.pdbx_seq_one_letter_code
_entity_poly.pdbx_strand_id
1 'polypeptide(L)'
;STQVENLEETVSVEEEIEEHEKVNNDFILMEHAMGKIGEPCKSLLDAYYLQKKNMLEIAGEFGYTNADNAKTQKYKCLVRLKKIFFAQYKNA
;
A
#
# COMPACT_ATOMS: atom_id res chain seq x y z
N SER A 1 46.44 18.49 6.41
CA SER A 1 45.17 18.66 5.69
C SER A 1 45.09 17.65 4.58
N THR A 2 44.42 16.52 4.81
CA THR A 2 44.05 15.61 3.72
C THR A 2 42.73 14.97 4.13
N GLN A 3 41.63 15.63 3.79
CA GLN A 3 40.28 15.09 3.87
C GLN A 3 40.03 14.34 2.56
N VAL A 4 40.11 13.01 2.57
CA VAL A 4 39.60 12.17 1.48
C VAL A 4 39.07 10.86 2.09
N GLU A 5 38.02 10.96 2.90
CA GLU A 5 37.21 9.79 3.29
C GLU A 5 35.75 10.22 3.33
N ASN A 6 35.20 10.46 2.14
CA ASN A 6 33.77 10.33 1.87
C ASN A 6 33.69 9.71 0.47
N LEU A 7 33.98 8.41 0.40
CA LEU A 7 33.61 7.62 -0.77
C LEU A 7 32.08 7.61 -0.76
N GLU A 8 31.47 8.41 -1.64
CA GLU A 8 30.12 8.15 -2.10
C GLU A 8 30.04 6.67 -2.48
N GLU A 9 29.12 5.96 -1.84
CA GLU A 9 28.80 4.58 -2.17
C GLU A 9 28.19 4.59 -3.57
N THR A 10 29.01 4.38 -4.59
CA THR A 10 28.57 4.41 -5.98
C THR A 10 27.76 3.14 -6.27
N VAL A 11 26.44 3.25 -6.26
CA VAL A 11 25.53 2.19 -6.73
C VAL A 11 25.63 2.09 -8.26
N SER A 12 25.54 0.86 -8.80
CA SER A 12 25.59 0.65 -10.25
C SER A 12 24.27 1.04 -10.91
N VAL A 13 24.32 1.55 -12.14
CA VAL A 13 23.12 1.93 -12.90
C VAL A 13 22.20 0.73 -13.13
N GLU A 14 22.80 -0.46 -13.27
CA GLU A 14 22.08 -1.73 -13.39
C GLU A 14 21.23 -2.04 -12.15
N GLU A 15 21.76 -1.84 -10.94
CA GLU A 15 21.03 -2.02 -9.68
C GLU A 15 19.84 -1.06 -9.57
N GLU A 16 20.01 0.21 -9.96
CA GLU A 16 18.91 1.19 -9.96
C GLU A 16 17.76 0.82 -10.91
N ILE A 17 18.09 0.26 -12.08
CA ILE A 17 17.09 -0.18 -13.07
C ILE A 17 16.28 -1.37 -12.53
N GLU A 18 16.95 -2.38 -11.97
CA GLU A 18 16.27 -3.56 -11.41
C GLU A 18 15.31 -3.20 -10.27
N GLU A 19 15.71 -2.28 -9.39
CA GLU A 19 14.83 -1.78 -8.32
C GLU A 19 13.61 -1.05 -8.88
N HIS A 20 13.80 -0.24 -9.92
CA HIS A 20 12.71 0.50 -10.56
C HIS A 20 11.69 -0.43 -11.22
N GLU A 21 12.16 -1.45 -11.95
CA GLU A 21 11.30 -2.45 -12.58
C GLU A 21 10.50 -3.24 -11.53
N LYS A 22 11.13 -3.62 -10.42
CA LYS A 22 10.45 -4.29 -9.32
C LYS A 22 9.33 -3.44 -8.74
N VAL A 23 9.59 -2.15 -8.49
CA VAL A 23 8.58 -1.22 -7.97
C VAL A 23 7.41 -1.09 -8.95
N ASN A 24 7.68 -0.97 -10.25
CA ASN A 24 6.62 -0.88 -11.26
C ASN A 24 5.74 -2.14 -11.29
N ASN A 25 6.35 -3.32 -11.19
CA ASN A 25 5.60 -4.58 -11.09
C ASN A 25 4.75 -4.66 -9.82
N ASP A 26 5.30 -4.20 -8.68
CA ASP A 26 4.56 -4.12 -7.41
C ASP A 26 3.33 -3.18 -7.53
N PHE A 27 3.45 -2.07 -8.26
CA PHE A 27 2.33 -1.17 -8.55
C PHE A 27 1.23 -1.84 -9.37
N ILE A 28 1.58 -2.53 -10.46
CA ILE A 28 0.61 -3.23 -11.32
C ILE A 28 -0.14 -4.31 -10.52
N LEU A 29 0.59 -5.09 -9.71
CA LEU A 29 -0.01 -6.10 -8.83
C LEU A 29 -0.97 -5.48 -7.81
N MET A 30 -0.61 -4.32 -7.24
CA MET A 30 -1.46 -3.61 -6.30
C MET A 30 -2.74 -3.09 -6.94
N GLU A 31 -2.65 -2.49 -8.14
CA GLU A 31 -3.81 -2.00 -8.89
C GLU A 31 -4.82 -3.14 -9.13
N HIS A 32 -4.32 -4.28 -9.60
CA HIS A 32 -5.16 -5.44 -9.84
C HIS A 32 -5.73 -6.05 -8.55
N ALA A 33 -4.97 -6.06 -7.45
CA ALA A 33 -5.47 -6.50 -6.15
C ALA A 33 -6.58 -5.58 -5.60
N MET A 34 -6.41 -4.26 -5.76
CA MET A 34 -7.42 -3.25 -5.42
C MET A 34 -8.68 -3.40 -6.29
N GLY A 35 -8.54 -3.76 -7.57
CA GLY A 35 -9.68 -4.09 -8.44
C GLY A 35 -10.48 -5.31 -7.97
N LYS A 36 -9.84 -6.27 -7.30
CA LYS A 36 -10.44 -7.54 -6.87
C LYS A 36 -10.97 -7.56 -5.43
N ILE A 37 -10.60 -6.59 -4.60
CA ILE A 37 -10.94 -6.63 -3.17
C ILE A 37 -12.45 -6.49 -2.90
N GLY A 38 -13.16 -5.74 -3.75
CA GLY A 38 -14.59 -5.48 -3.68
C GLY A 38 -14.99 -4.39 -2.66
N GLU A 39 -16.27 -4.00 -2.70
CA GLU A 39 -16.87 -3.07 -1.73
C GLU A 39 -17.34 -3.81 -0.46
N PRO A 40 -17.36 -3.15 0.72
CA PRO A 40 -16.98 -1.74 0.96
C PRO A 40 -15.46 -1.54 1.12
N CYS A 41 -14.66 -2.60 0.98
CA CYS A 41 -13.25 -2.56 1.33
C CYS A 41 -12.41 -1.65 0.44
N LYS A 42 -12.70 -1.57 -0.85
CA LYS A 42 -12.02 -0.65 -1.77
C LYS A 42 -12.24 0.80 -1.33
N SER A 43 -13.50 1.24 -1.25
CA SER A 43 -13.84 2.60 -0.84
C SER A 43 -13.31 2.94 0.55
N LEU A 44 -13.34 1.99 1.49
CA LEU A 44 -12.84 2.20 2.85
C LEU A 44 -11.32 2.44 2.90
N LEU A 45 -10.55 1.71 2.09
CA LEU A 45 -9.10 1.88 2.01
C LEU A 45 -8.75 3.17 1.26
N ASP A 46 -9.48 3.52 0.21
CA ASP A 46 -9.31 4.78 -0.51
C ASP A 46 -9.58 6.00 0.38
N ALA A 47 -10.67 5.96 1.16
CA ALA A 47 -11.01 7.01 2.13
C ALA A 47 -9.86 7.25 3.14
N TYR A 48 -9.22 6.18 3.62
CA TYR A 48 -8.14 6.31 4.59
C TYR A 48 -6.79 6.67 3.97
N TYR A 49 -6.35 5.95 2.94
CA TYR A 49 -4.99 6.07 2.41
C TYR A 49 -4.86 7.16 1.35
N LEU A 50 -5.89 7.39 0.53
CA LEU A 50 -5.86 8.39 -0.54
C LEU A 50 -6.48 9.71 -0.08
N GLN A 51 -7.67 9.67 0.51
CA GLN A 51 -8.39 10.86 0.96
C GLN A 51 -7.96 11.34 2.36
N LYS A 52 -7.12 10.56 3.05
CA LYS A 52 -6.57 10.88 4.39
C LYS A 52 -7.64 11.16 5.47
N LYS A 53 -8.84 10.61 5.31
CA LYS A 53 -9.93 10.76 6.29
C LYS A 53 -9.59 10.06 7.60
N ASN A 54 -9.99 10.67 8.70
CA ASN A 54 -9.86 10.07 10.03
C ASN A 54 -10.98 9.03 10.29
N MET A 55 -10.82 8.22 11.34
CA MET A 55 -11.77 7.11 11.61
C MET A 55 -13.17 7.59 12.02
N LEU A 56 -13.32 8.82 12.54
CA LEU A 56 -14.64 9.37 12.89
C LEU A 56 -15.40 9.78 11.62
N GLU A 57 -14.73 10.45 10.68
CA GLU A 57 -15.30 10.80 9.37
C GLU A 57 -15.71 9.52 8.62
N ILE A 58 -14.82 8.53 8.56
CA ILE A 58 -15.10 7.23 7.93
C ILE A 58 -16.26 6.51 8.63
N ALA A 59 -16.35 6.56 9.97
CA ALA A 59 -17.48 5.96 10.67
C ALA A 59 -18.81 6.60 10.25
N GLY A 60 -18.86 7.92 10.13
CA GLY A 60 -20.05 8.65 9.67
C GLY A 60 -20.42 8.28 8.22
N GLU A 61 -19.46 8.29 7.30
CA GLU A 61 -19.70 8.04 5.88
C GLU A 61 -20.14 6.60 5.57
N PHE A 62 -19.59 5.63 6.30
CA PHE A 62 -19.85 4.20 6.07
C PHE A 62 -20.94 3.64 7.00
N GLY A 63 -21.52 4.46 7.87
CA GLY A 63 -22.57 4.03 8.80
C GLY A 63 -22.08 3.12 9.93
N TYR A 64 -20.79 3.22 10.32
CA TYR A 64 -20.28 2.50 11.48
C TYR A 64 -20.66 3.20 12.77
N THR A 65 -20.97 2.43 13.82
CA THR A 65 -21.38 2.97 15.13
C THR A 65 -20.33 3.86 15.78
N ASN A 66 -19.04 3.62 15.54
CA ASN A 66 -17.93 4.39 16.10
C ASN A 66 -16.63 4.20 15.30
N ALA A 67 -15.61 5.00 15.63
CA ALA A 67 -14.29 4.96 15.01
C ALA A 67 -13.55 3.63 15.20
N ASP A 68 -13.79 2.88 16.28
CA ASP A 68 -13.12 1.61 16.51
C ASP A 68 -13.68 0.49 15.64
N ASN A 69 -14.99 0.51 15.36
CA ASN A 69 -15.62 -0.35 14.36
C ASN A 69 -15.05 -0.06 12.96
N ALA A 70 -14.92 1.23 12.59
CA ALA A 70 -14.29 1.63 11.34
C ALA A 70 -12.83 1.15 11.24
N LYS A 71 -12.04 1.34 12.30
CA LYS A 71 -10.64 0.88 12.39
C LYS A 71 -10.52 -0.63 12.24
N THR A 72 -11.40 -1.37 12.90
CA THR A 72 -11.46 -2.84 12.83
C THR A 72 -11.82 -3.30 11.42
N GLN A 73 -12.80 -2.66 10.78
CA GLN A 73 -13.20 -2.99 9.42
C GLN A 73 -12.09 -2.65 8.41
N LYS A 74 -11.41 -1.51 8.57
CA LYS A 74 -10.23 -1.13 7.76
C LYS A 74 -9.14 -2.19 7.87
N TYR A 75 -8.85 -2.68 9.08
CA TYR A 75 -7.86 -3.73 9.29
C TYR A 75 -8.25 -5.03 8.55
N LYS A 76 -9.50 -5.47 8.66
CA LYS A 76 -10.00 -6.65 7.94
C LYS A 76 -9.86 -6.49 6.41
N CYS A 77 -10.19 -5.31 5.89
CA CYS A 77 -10.02 -4.99 4.48
C CYS A 77 -8.54 -5.01 4.07
N LEU A 78 -7.65 -4.41 4.85
CA LEU A 78 -6.22 -4.45 4.57
C LEU A 78 -5.66 -5.88 4.56
N VAL A 79 -6.08 -6.74 5.50
CA VAL A 79 -5.69 -8.16 5.51
C VAL A 79 -6.21 -8.89 4.27
N ARG A 80 -7.43 -8.60 3.82
CA ARG A 80 -7.98 -9.14 2.56
C ARG A 80 -7.16 -8.69 1.36
N LEU A 81 -6.80 -7.41 1.27
CA LEU A 81 -5.95 -6.87 0.21
C LEU A 81 -4.61 -7.61 0.16
N LYS A 82 -3.93 -7.73 1.30
CA LYS A 82 -2.65 -8.45 1.42
C LYS A 82 -2.76 -9.88 0.89
N LYS A 83 -3.82 -10.61 1.22
CA LYS A 83 -4.03 -11.97 0.72
C LYS A 83 -4.13 -12.01 -0.81
N ILE A 84 -4.86 -11.07 -1.43
CA ILE A 84 -5.02 -11.01 -2.88
C ILE A 84 -3.69 -10.65 -3.56
N PHE A 85 -3.00 -9.63 -3.02
CA PHE A 85 -1.70 -9.19 -3.53
C PHE A 85 -0.67 -10.32 -3.47
N PHE A 86 -0.48 -10.94 -2.31
CA PHE A 86 0.54 -12.00 -2.15
C PHE A 86 0.17 -13.32 -2.81
N ALA A 87 -1.10 -13.55 -3.15
CA ALA A 87 -1.49 -14.69 -3.98
C ALA A 87 -0.95 -14.56 -5.42
N GLN A 88 -0.73 -13.34 -5.90
CA GLN A 88 -0.17 -13.08 -7.23
C GLN A 88 1.34 -12.85 -7.18
N TYR A 89 1.83 -12.18 -6.13
CA TYR A 89 3.26 -11.93 -5.90
C TYR A 89 4.09 -13.21 -5.83
N LYS A 90 3.56 -14.31 -5.28
CA LYS A 90 4.27 -15.61 -5.21
C LYS A 90 4.35 -16.34 -6.56
N ASN A 91 3.61 -15.89 -7.56
CA ASN A 91 3.59 -16.46 -8.91
C ASN A 91 4.29 -15.54 -9.92
N ALA A 92 4.82 -14.40 -9.47
CA ALA A 92 5.58 -13.43 -10.24
C ALA A 92 7.08 -13.69 -10.05
#